data_AF-A0A8H6JLG4-F1
#
_entry.id   AF-A0A8H6JLG4-F1
#
_cell.length_a   1.000
_cell.length_b   1.000
_cell.length_c   1.000
_cell.angle_alpha   90.00
_cell.angle_beta   90.00
_cell.angle_gamma   90.00
#
_symmetry.space_group_name_H-M   'P 1'
#
loop_
_entity.id
_entity.type
_entity.pdbx_description
1 polymer ?
#
loop_
_entity_poly.entity_id
_entity_poly.type
_entity_poly.pdbx_seq_one_letter_code
_entity_poly.pdbx_strand_id
1 'polypeptide(L)'
;MTVELMEKDSGSSPSQPQSVDPDDSVCPLMDTSSPKSSPSKHTRNKINNDPIRFHEEYMQYLIVTLPLPRSGTENVQSWMQHILTSRRFNNLGASNIYWTGWDLHTLLLGDMMDELHDLGLTRRQSELVTLDITTAVLRWHFWRVSNGHEGSPAMRPTPWIISGVILAVLAFLAWWLC
;
A
#
# COMPACT_ATOMS: atom_id res chain seq x y z
N MET A 1 -18.14 -43.41 15.95
CA MET A 1 -17.38 -43.12 17.18
C MET A 1 -17.51 -41.63 17.42
N THR A 2 -18.23 -41.27 18.47
CA THR A 2 -18.68 -39.92 18.79
C THR A 2 -18.07 -39.57 20.14
N VAL A 3 -17.45 -38.39 20.28
CA VAL A 3 -17.01 -37.89 21.58
C VAL A 3 -17.55 -36.48 21.72
N GLU A 4 -18.64 -36.36 22.49
CA GLU A 4 -19.09 -35.11 23.11
C GLU A 4 -18.16 -34.79 24.29
N LEU A 5 -17.87 -33.52 24.50
CA LEU A 5 -17.34 -33.03 25.77
C LEU A 5 -17.99 -31.68 26.10
N MET A 6 -18.90 -31.77 27.06
CA MET A 6 -19.66 -30.68 27.68
C MET A 6 -18.77 -29.81 28.58
N GLU A 7 -19.15 -28.53 28.57
CA GLU A 7 -19.27 -27.57 29.67
C GLU A 7 -18.10 -27.30 30.62
N LYS A 8 -17.77 -26.00 30.72
CA LYS A 8 -17.69 -25.36 32.04
C LYS A 8 -18.07 -23.89 31.99
N ASP A 9 -19.27 -23.61 32.49
CA ASP A 9 -19.73 -22.30 32.92
C ASP A 9 -19.00 -21.84 34.18
N SER A 10 -18.81 -20.53 34.32
CA SER A 10 -18.75 -19.83 35.59
C SER A 10 -19.16 -18.36 35.38
N GLY A 11 -20.36 -18.01 35.85
CA GLY A 11 -20.77 -16.62 36.12
C GLY A 11 -19.96 -16.01 37.28
N SER A 12 -20.11 -14.75 37.71
CA SER A 12 -21.24 -13.80 37.63
C SER A 12 -20.77 -12.38 38.00
N SER A 13 -21.38 -11.35 37.38
CA SER A 13 -21.93 -10.03 37.82
C SER A 13 -21.64 -9.45 39.24
N PRO A 14 -22.13 -8.22 39.60
CA PRO A 14 -22.31 -6.93 38.90
C PRO A 14 -21.87 -5.71 39.78
N SER A 15 -21.97 -4.46 39.30
CA SER A 15 -22.43 -3.29 40.10
C SER A 15 -22.59 -2.02 39.25
N GLN A 16 -23.65 -1.27 39.57
CA GLN A 16 -24.25 -0.14 38.84
C GLN A 16 -24.00 1.18 39.64
N PRO A 17 -24.76 2.28 39.44
CA PRO A 17 -24.34 3.57 38.90
C PRO A 17 -24.18 4.70 39.95
N GLN A 18 -23.59 5.84 39.57
CA GLN A 18 -23.88 7.12 40.26
C GLN A 18 -24.00 8.30 39.29
N SER A 19 -25.18 8.93 39.38
CA SER A 19 -25.66 10.17 38.79
C SER A 19 -25.47 11.33 39.76
N VAL A 20 -24.96 12.49 39.31
CA VAL A 20 -25.29 13.80 39.91
C VAL A 20 -25.13 14.91 38.84
N ASP A 21 -26.25 15.55 38.49
CA ASP A 21 -26.40 16.94 38.03
C ASP A 21 -27.20 17.66 39.16
N PRO A 22 -27.50 18.97 39.14
CA PRO A 22 -26.79 20.18 38.67
C PRO A 22 -26.68 21.24 39.82
N ASP A 23 -26.02 22.39 39.64
CA ASP A 23 -26.57 23.69 40.10
C ASP A 23 -25.71 24.90 39.68
N ASP A 24 -26.42 25.91 39.20
CA ASP A 24 -26.01 27.27 38.86
C ASP A 24 -25.68 28.10 40.12
N SER A 25 -24.60 28.88 40.09
CA SER A 25 -24.51 30.10 40.93
C SER A 25 -23.46 31.13 40.46
N VAL A 26 -23.99 32.16 39.79
CA VAL A 26 -23.70 33.61 39.91
C VAL A 26 -22.24 34.11 40.01
N CYS A 27 -21.81 34.85 38.98
CA CYS A 27 -20.65 35.73 38.96
C CYS A 27 -20.80 36.96 39.87
N PRO A 28 -19.68 37.51 40.37
CA PRO A 28 -19.48 38.96 40.39
C PRO A 28 -18.26 39.38 39.54
N LEU A 29 -18.48 40.40 38.68
CA LEU A 29 -17.45 41.27 38.11
C LEU A 29 -16.69 41.99 39.27
N MET A 30 -15.42 42.41 39.21
CA MET A 30 -14.71 43.18 38.19
C MET A 30 -13.17 43.05 38.31
N ASP A 31 -12.52 43.18 37.15
CA ASP A 31 -11.21 43.77 36.84
C ASP A 31 -10.06 43.73 37.85
N THR A 32 -9.08 42.88 37.52
CA THR A 32 -7.66 43.23 37.69
C THR A 32 -6.86 42.68 36.50
N SER A 33 -6.36 43.60 35.67
CA SER A 33 -5.03 43.56 35.03
C SER A 33 -4.53 42.25 34.38
N SER A 34 -4.44 42.31 33.05
CA SER A 34 -3.47 41.59 32.19
C SER A 34 -3.53 40.05 32.12
N PRO A 35 -4.07 39.47 31.04
CA PRO A 35 -3.65 38.14 30.65
C PRO A 35 -2.31 38.26 29.91
N LYS A 36 -1.24 37.79 30.57
CA LYS A 36 -0.07 37.22 29.89
C LYS A 36 -0.61 36.25 28.83
N SER A 37 -0.54 36.65 27.56
CA SER A 37 -0.90 35.81 26.44
C SER A 37 0.10 34.66 26.33
N SER A 38 -0.31 33.50 26.83
CA SER A 38 0.19 32.19 26.39
C SER A 38 -1.00 31.26 26.51
N PRO A 39 -1.53 30.79 25.37
CA PRO A 39 -0.85 29.71 24.66
C PRO A 39 -0.81 30.00 23.16
N SER A 40 0.38 30.28 22.61
CA SER A 40 0.57 30.02 21.19
C SER A 40 0.44 28.51 21.03
N LYS A 41 -0.67 28.10 20.40
CA LYS A 41 -0.92 26.74 19.96
C LYS A 41 0.40 26.16 19.45
N HIS A 42 0.94 25.19 20.18
CA HIS A 42 1.45 24.03 19.48
C HIS A 42 0.28 23.52 18.65
N THR A 43 0.19 24.02 17.42
CA THR A 43 -0.38 23.26 16.32
C THR A 43 0.56 22.06 16.25
N ARG A 44 0.26 21.06 17.08
CA ARG A 44 0.74 19.70 16.93
C ARG A 44 0.49 19.44 15.46
N ASN A 45 1.55 19.42 14.66
CA ASN A 45 1.49 18.91 13.30
C ASN A 45 0.80 17.57 13.47
N LYS A 46 -0.49 17.52 13.16
CA LYS A 46 -1.23 16.30 13.00
C LYS A 46 -0.51 15.74 11.79
N ILE A 47 0.47 14.86 12.04
CA ILE A 47 1.12 14.07 11.01
C ILE A 47 -0.06 13.46 10.29
N ASN A 48 -0.33 14.02 9.12
CA ASN A 48 -1.51 13.70 8.36
C ASN A 48 -1.22 12.30 7.83
N ASN A 49 -1.59 11.29 8.61
CA ASN A 49 -1.53 9.88 8.23
C ASN A 49 -2.63 9.63 7.20
N ASP A 50 -2.58 10.37 6.09
CA ASP A 50 -3.44 10.14 4.96
C ASP A 50 -2.96 8.83 4.31
N PRO A 51 -3.76 7.76 4.38
CA PRO A 51 -3.38 6.47 3.81
C PRO A 51 -3.12 6.58 2.29
N ILE A 52 -3.74 7.55 1.61
CA ILE A 52 -3.55 7.79 0.18
C ILE A 52 -2.14 8.31 -0.08
N ARG A 53 -1.71 9.32 0.68
CA ARG A 53 -0.38 9.90 0.54
C ARG A 53 0.73 8.88 0.81
N PHE A 54 0.54 8.04 1.83
CA PHE A 54 1.50 6.96 2.12
C PHE A 54 1.59 5.97 0.95
N HIS A 55 0.46 5.61 0.35
CA HIS A 55 0.44 4.74 -0.82
C HIS A 55 1.10 5.38 -2.04
N GLU A 56 0.89 6.67 -2.29
CA GLU A 56 1.54 7.39 -3.38
C GLU A 56 3.06 7.46 -3.23
N GLU A 57 3.55 7.81 -2.02
CA GLU A 57 4.98 7.85 -1.72
C GLU A 57 5.62 6.45 -1.87
N TYR A 58 4.92 5.41 -1.40
CA TYR A 58 5.31 4.02 -1.58
C TYR A 58 5.42 3.61 -3.06
N MET A 59 4.39 3.90 -3.86
CA MET A 59 4.40 3.56 -5.28
C MET A 59 5.46 4.35 -6.04
N GLN A 60 5.67 5.62 -5.71
CA GLN A 60 6.73 6.44 -6.29
C GLN A 60 8.10 5.84 -6.01
N TYR A 61 8.33 5.38 -4.77
CA TYR A 61 9.56 4.67 -4.42
C TYR A 61 9.75 3.41 -5.27
N LEU A 62 8.73 2.57 -5.41
CA LEU A 62 8.82 1.35 -6.22
C LEU A 62 9.19 1.62 -7.67
N ILE A 63 8.62 2.68 -8.27
CA ILE A 63 8.90 3.06 -9.66
C ILE A 63 10.34 3.54 -9.84
N VAL A 64 10.83 4.39 -8.93
CA VAL A 64 12.18 4.97 -9.01
C VAL A 64 13.26 3.91 -8.75
N THR A 65 12.96 2.94 -7.90
CA THR A 65 13.89 1.88 -7.49
C THR A 65 13.69 0.57 -8.26
N LEU A 66 12.79 0.55 -9.25
CA LEU A 66 12.51 -0.64 -10.06
C LEU A 66 13.82 -1.16 -10.69
N PRO A 67 14.18 -2.44 -10.47
CA PRO A 67 15.35 -3.05 -11.09
C PRO A 67 15.31 -2.93 -12.61
N LEU A 68 16.41 -2.52 -13.22
CA LEU A 68 16.52 -2.45 -14.68
C LEU A 68 16.43 -3.86 -15.30
N PRO A 69 16.08 -4.00 -16.59
CA PRO A 69 16.02 -5.31 -17.25
C PRO A 69 17.34 -6.11 -17.21
N ARG A 70 18.48 -5.44 -17.07
CA ARG A 70 19.82 -6.05 -16.96
C ARG A 70 20.23 -6.39 -15.53
N SER A 71 19.41 -6.09 -14.54
CA SER A 71 19.73 -6.32 -13.14
C SER A 71 19.72 -7.82 -12.83
N GLY A 72 20.68 -8.25 -12.01
CA GLY A 72 20.73 -9.61 -11.47
C GLY A 72 19.64 -9.89 -10.44
N THR A 73 19.49 -11.16 -10.09
CA THR A 73 18.48 -11.66 -9.16
C THR A 73 18.57 -10.99 -7.79
N GLU A 74 19.77 -10.72 -7.28
CA GLU A 74 19.97 -10.08 -5.97
C GLU A 74 19.32 -8.69 -5.86
N ASN A 75 19.31 -7.93 -6.95
CA ASN A 75 18.66 -6.61 -6.98
C ASN A 75 17.15 -6.73 -6.94
N VAL A 76 16.59 -7.73 -7.65
CA VAL A 76 15.15 -8.02 -7.63
C VAL A 76 14.74 -8.52 -6.26
N GLN A 77 15.51 -9.42 -5.64
CA GLN A 77 15.23 -9.91 -4.29
C GLN A 77 15.23 -8.77 -3.27
N SER A 78 16.21 -7.86 -3.32
CA SER A 78 16.24 -6.69 -2.42
C SER A 78 15.03 -5.78 -2.61
N TRP A 79 14.62 -5.54 -3.85
CA TRP A 79 13.45 -4.72 -4.17
C TRP A 79 12.14 -5.41 -3.73
N MET A 80 12.02 -6.71 -3.98
CA MET A 80 10.90 -7.53 -3.52
C MET A 80 10.80 -7.56 -1.99
N GLN A 81 11.92 -7.67 -1.28
CA GLN A 81 11.94 -7.62 0.18
C GLN A 81 11.36 -6.30 0.70
N HIS A 82 11.62 -5.19 0.01
CA HIS A 82 11.02 -3.90 0.37
C HIS A 82 9.49 -3.89 0.22
N ILE A 83 8.97 -4.50 -0.86
CA ILE A 83 7.52 -4.66 -1.07
C ILE A 83 6.89 -5.47 0.07
N LEU A 84 7.46 -6.64 0.37
CA LEU A 84 6.97 -7.52 1.42
C LEU A 84 6.99 -6.83 2.79
N THR A 85 8.07 -6.12 3.11
CA THR A 85 8.21 -5.40 4.38
C THR A 85 7.22 -4.23 4.49
N SER A 86 7.04 -3.46 3.41
CA SER A 86 6.09 -2.33 3.37
C SER A 86 4.65 -2.80 3.55
N ARG A 87 4.33 -3.98 3.03
CA ARG A 87 3.03 -4.67 3.18
C ARG A 87 2.89 -5.42 4.52
N ARG A 88 3.91 -5.39 5.38
CA ARG A 88 3.99 -6.09 6.68
C ARG A 88 3.95 -7.62 6.55
N PHE A 89 4.45 -8.17 5.46
CA PHE A 89 4.65 -9.62 5.25
C PHE A 89 6.04 -10.06 5.75
N ASN A 90 6.39 -9.63 6.97
CA ASN A 90 7.76 -9.73 7.50
C ASN A 90 8.29 -11.16 7.70
N ASN A 91 7.38 -12.15 7.72
CA ASN A 91 7.74 -13.56 7.88
C ASN A 91 8.23 -14.20 6.58
N LEU A 92 8.13 -13.48 5.45
CA LEU A 92 8.49 -13.99 4.14
C LEU A 92 9.79 -13.33 3.66
N GLY A 93 10.71 -14.17 3.22
CA GLY A 93 11.97 -13.75 2.62
C GLY A 93 11.86 -13.75 1.09
N ALA A 94 12.38 -12.71 0.45
CA ALA A 94 12.51 -12.66 -1.00
C ALA A 94 13.64 -13.57 -1.55
N SER A 95 14.40 -14.26 -0.70
CA SER A 95 15.54 -15.11 -1.10
C SER A 95 15.18 -16.28 -2.01
N ASN A 96 13.91 -16.70 -2.01
CA ASN A 96 13.40 -17.79 -2.83
C ASN A 96 12.85 -17.30 -4.18
N ILE A 97 12.91 -15.99 -4.45
CA ILE A 97 12.53 -15.41 -5.74
C ILE A 97 13.76 -15.43 -6.64
N TYR A 98 13.68 -16.14 -7.77
CA TYR A 98 14.81 -16.30 -8.69
C TYR A 98 14.73 -15.38 -9.93
N TRP A 99 13.81 -14.42 -9.92
CA TRP A 99 13.62 -13.48 -11.01
C TRP A 99 14.84 -12.60 -11.25
N THR A 100 15.24 -12.49 -12.50
CA THR A 100 16.13 -11.43 -12.98
C THR A 100 15.35 -10.15 -13.23
N GLY A 101 16.05 -9.04 -13.47
CA GLY A 101 15.41 -7.81 -13.93
C GLY A 101 14.61 -8.03 -15.21
N TRP A 102 15.07 -8.89 -16.12
CA TRP A 102 14.34 -9.22 -17.35
C TRP A 102 13.01 -9.89 -17.05
N ASP A 103 13.01 -10.87 -16.14
CA ASP A 103 11.80 -11.59 -15.74
C ASP A 103 10.80 -10.61 -15.11
N LEU A 104 11.26 -9.72 -14.22
CA LEU A 104 10.41 -8.71 -13.59
C LEU A 104 9.63 -7.84 -14.60
N HIS A 105 10.22 -7.57 -15.76
CA HIS A 105 9.61 -6.75 -16.81
C HIS A 105 8.75 -7.54 -17.81
N THR A 106 8.88 -8.87 -17.86
CA THR A 106 8.29 -9.69 -18.94
C THR A 106 7.43 -10.85 -18.46
N LEU A 107 7.53 -11.21 -17.18
CA LEU A 107 6.80 -12.32 -16.57
C LEU A 107 5.29 -12.07 -16.66
N LEU A 108 4.54 -13.13 -16.96
CA LEU A 108 3.10 -13.05 -17.06
C LEU A 108 2.47 -12.94 -15.66
N LEU A 109 1.29 -12.32 -15.60
CA LEU A 109 0.57 -12.11 -14.34
C LEU A 109 0.29 -13.43 -13.61
N GLY A 110 -0.05 -14.49 -14.36
CA GLY A 110 -0.32 -15.82 -13.80
C GLY A 110 0.91 -16.42 -13.14
N ASP A 111 2.05 -16.41 -13.84
CA ASP A 111 3.30 -16.97 -13.33
C ASP A 111 3.79 -16.22 -12.08
N MET A 112 3.70 -14.88 -12.06
CA MET A 112 3.97 -14.09 -10.85
C MET A 112 3.09 -14.51 -9.67
N MET A 113 1.80 -14.70 -9.92
CA MET A 113 0.82 -15.05 -8.89
C MET A 113 1.11 -16.42 -8.28
N ASP A 114 1.42 -17.41 -9.11
CA ASP A 114 1.71 -18.78 -8.68
C ASP A 114 3.02 -18.83 -7.88
N GLU A 115 4.08 -18.18 -8.37
CA GLU A 115 5.36 -18.13 -7.64
C GLU A 115 5.22 -17.41 -6.28
N LEU A 116 4.48 -16.31 -6.22
CA LEU A 116 4.21 -15.60 -4.96
C LEU A 116 3.40 -16.45 -3.99
N HIS A 117 2.45 -17.25 -4.49
CA HIS A 117 1.68 -18.18 -3.68
C HIS A 117 2.58 -19.31 -3.11
N ASP A 118 3.53 -19.81 -3.91
CA ASP A 118 4.51 -20.81 -3.49
C ASP A 118 5.49 -20.29 -2.43
N LEU A 119 5.68 -18.97 -2.33
CA LEU A 119 6.38 -18.34 -1.20
C LEU A 119 5.57 -18.36 0.12
N GLY A 120 4.32 -18.82 0.09
CA GLY A 120 3.43 -18.86 1.25
C GLY A 120 2.57 -17.61 1.42
N LEU A 121 2.48 -16.75 0.41
CA LEU A 121 1.48 -15.69 0.38
C LEU A 121 0.09 -16.29 0.16
N THR A 122 -0.91 -15.80 0.88
CA THR A 122 -2.30 -16.10 0.54
C THR A 122 -2.63 -15.50 -0.83
N ARG A 123 -3.58 -16.09 -1.55
CA ARG A 123 -4.03 -15.59 -2.87
C ARG A 123 -4.24 -14.06 -2.91
N ARG A 124 -4.93 -13.50 -1.91
CA ARG A 124 -5.17 -12.06 -1.82
C ARG A 124 -3.90 -11.24 -1.63
N GLN A 125 -2.92 -11.76 -0.88
CA GLN A 125 -1.64 -11.08 -0.70
C GLN A 125 -0.81 -11.14 -1.98
N SER A 126 -0.79 -12.29 -2.67
CA SER A 126 -0.18 -12.43 -3.99
C SER A 126 -0.78 -11.44 -4.99
N GLU A 127 -2.11 -11.28 -5.02
CA GLU A 127 -2.80 -10.31 -5.88
C GLU A 127 -2.34 -8.87 -5.60
N LEU A 128 -2.21 -8.50 -4.33
CA LEU A 128 -1.77 -7.16 -3.93
C LEU A 128 -0.31 -6.89 -4.32
N VAL A 129 0.59 -7.85 -4.10
CA VAL A 129 2.01 -7.73 -4.47
C VAL A 129 2.15 -7.67 -5.99
N THR A 130 1.43 -8.52 -6.72
CA THR A 130 1.44 -8.52 -8.17
C THR A 130 0.92 -7.21 -8.74
N LEU A 131 -0.14 -6.63 -8.14
CA LEU A 131 -0.64 -5.32 -8.53
C LEU A 131 0.39 -4.21 -8.33
N ASP A 132 1.13 -4.23 -7.22
CA ASP A 132 2.22 -3.26 -6.98
C ASP A 132 3.31 -3.37 -8.04
N ILE A 133 3.75 -4.60 -8.33
CA ILE A 133 4.81 -4.89 -9.32
C ILE A 133 4.37 -4.40 -10.69
N THR A 134 3.21 -4.86 -11.17
CA THR A 134 2.69 -4.51 -12.50
C THR A 134 2.46 -3.00 -12.63
N THR A 135 1.96 -2.34 -11.59
CA THR A 135 1.77 -0.88 -11.59
C THR A 135 3.11 -0.15 -11.67
N ALA A 136 4.12 -0.58 -10.90
CA ALA A 136 5.46 -0.01 -10.94
C ALA A 136 6.11 -0.18 -12.32
N VAL A 137 6.05 -1.39 -12.88
CA VAL A 137 6.58 -1.74 -14.21
C VAL A 137 5.88 -0.91 -15.30
N LEU A 138 4.54 -0.87 -15.33
CA LEU A 138 3.79 -0.08 -16.30
C LEU A 138 4.13 1.40 -16.23
N ARG A 139 4.13 1.99 -15.03
CA ARG A 139 4.47 3.41 -14.86
C ARG A 139 5.89 3.73 -15.26
N TRP A 140 6.84 2.84 -14.96
CA TRP A 140 8.22 2.99 -15.40
C TRP A 140 8.34 2.92 -16.92
N HIS A 141 7.62 2.01 -17.60
CA HIS A 141 7.61 1.94 -19.06
C HIS A 141 7.01 3.21 -19.67
N PHE A 142 5.90 3.71 -19.13
CA PHE A 142 5.32 4.98 -19.56
C PHE A 142 6.30 6.14 -19.38
N TRP A 143 6.94 6.25 -18.20
CA TRP A 143 7.95 7.27 -17.92
C TRP A 143 9.13 7.18 -18.89
N ARG A 144 9.60 5.97 -19.21
CA ARG A 144 10.69 5.77 -20.18
C ARG A 144 10.27 6.20 -21.59
N VAL A 145 9.06 5.85 -22.03
CA VAL A 145 8.54 6.25 -23.35
C VAL A 145 8.33 7.76 -23.43
N SER A 146 7.83 8.40 -22.37
CA SER A 146 7.59 9.85 -22.36
C SER A 146 8.88 10.66 -22.30
N ASN A 147 9.90 10.21 -21.55
CA ASN A 147 11.16 10.94 -21.37
C ASN A 147 12.27 10.51 -22.34
N GLY A 148 12.10 9.39 -23.04
CA GLY A 148 13.00 8.95 -24.11
C GLY A 148 12.91 9.78 -25.40
N HIS A 149 12.06 10.81 -25.43
CA HIS A 149 11.76 11.61 -26.63
C HIS A 149 12.45 12.98 -26.72
N GLU A 150 13.24 13.40 -25.71
CA GLU A 150 13.92 14.71 -25.77
C GLU A 150 15.28 14.68 -26.49
N GLY A 151 15.79 13.51 -26.89
CA GLY A 151 17.13 13.36 -27.50
C GLY A 151 17.19 12.74 -28.90
N SER A 152 16.06 12.38 -29.51
CA SER A 152 16.06 11.71 -30.82
C SER A 152 15.07 12.37 -31.80
N PRO A 153 15.54 12.92 -32.94
CA PRO A 153 14.63 13.48 -33.92
C PRO A 153 13.84 12.35 -34.57
N ALA A 154 12.53 12.34 -34.31
CA ALA A 154 11.49 11.67 -35.08
C ALA A 154 11.52 10.12 -35.12
N MET A 155 11.11 9.48 -34.03
CA MET A 155 10.24 8.30 -34.14
C MET A 155 8.92 8.64 -33.49
N ARG A 156 7.91 8.95 -34.31
CA ARG A 156 6.55 9.20 -33.83
C ARG A 156 6.07 7.95 -33.08
N PRO A 157 5.59 8.04 -31.83
CA PRO A 157 4.92 6.92 -31.20
C PRO A 157 3.71 6.59 -32.07
N THR A 158 3.70 5.42 -32.69
CA THR A 158 2.54 4.93 -33.42
C THR A 158 1.39 4.77 -32.42
N PRO A 159 0.29 5.54 -32.53
CA PRO A 159 -0.77 5.62 -31.53
C PRO A 159 -1.50 4.29 -31.27
N TRP A 160 -1.32 3.30 -32.13
CA TRP A 160 -1.98 2.00 -32.08
C TRP A 160 -1.52 1.10 -30.90
N ILE A 161 -0.25 1.18 -30.48
CA ILE A 161 0.28 0.28 -29.42
C ILE A 161 -0.20 0.72 -28.04
N ILE A 162 -0.20 2.04 -27.78
CA ILE A 162 -0.71 2.60 -26.52
C ILE A 162 -2.22 2.37 -26.42
N SER A 163 -2.95 2.49 -27.53
CA SER A 163 -4.38 2.18 -27.57
C SER A 163 -4.68 0.71 -27.31
N GLY A 164 -3.87 -0.23 -27.83
CA GLY A 164 -4.06 -1.67 -27.64
C GLY A 164 -3.86 -2.14 -26.19
N VAL A 165 -2.82 -1.66 -25.51
CA VAL A 165 -2.53 -2.05 -24.12
C VAL A 165 -3.58 -1.49 -23.15
N ILE A 166 -4.00 -0.23 -23.35
CA ILE A 166 -5.07 0.39 -22.54
C ILE A 166 -6.40 -0.34 -22.75
N LEU A 167 -6.75 -0.69 -24.00
CA LEU A 167 -7.97 -1.45 -24.29
C LEU A 167 -7.93 -2.87 -23.70
N ALA A 168 -6.77 -3.53 -23.70
CA ALA A 168 -6.62 -4.85 -23.08
C ALA A 168 -6.78 -4.80 -21.55
N VAL A 169 -6.20 -3.78 -20.90
CA VAL A 169 -6.35 -3.58 -19.44
C VAL A 169 -7.80 -3.24 -19.09
N LEU A 170 -8.46 -2.36 -19.86
CA LEU A 170 -9.87 -2.03 -19.63
C LEU A 170 -10.81 -3.22 -19.88
N ALA A 171 -10.55 -4.03 -20.92
CA ALA A 171 -11.32 -5.23 -21.19
C ALA A 171 -11.17 -6.27 -20.07
N PHE A 172 -9.96 -6.45 -19.54
CA PHE A 172 -9.71 -7.34 -18.41
C PHE A 172 -10.43 -6.86 -17.14
N LEU A 173 -10.38 -5.57 -16.84
CA LEU A 173 -11.12 -4.97 -15.71
C LEU A 173 -12.64 -5.07 -15.88
N ALA A 174 -13.15 -4.88 -17.10
CA ALA A 174 -14.58 -5.00 -17.40
C ALA A 174 -15.08 -6.45 -17.26
N TRP A 175 -14.29 -7.43 -17.71
CA TRP A 175 -14.58 -8.85 -17.51
C TRP A 175 -14.62 -9.22 -16.02
N TRP A 176 -13.80 -8.57 -15.19
CA TRP A 176 -13.72 -8.85 -13.76
C TRP A 176 -14.89 -8.28 -12.94
N LEU A 177 -15.65 -7.33 -13.51
CA LEU A 177 -16.79 -6.68 -12.86
C LEU A 177 -18.15 -7.24 -13.28
N CYS A 178 -18.21 -8.12 -14.28
CA CYS A 178 -19.41 -8.83 -14.72
C CYS A 178 -19.44 -10.25 -14.15
#